data_AF-E7CVA9-F1
#
_entry.id   AF-E7CVA9-F1
#
_cell.length_a   1.000
_cell.length_b   1.000
_cell.length_c   1.000
_cell.angle_alpha   90.00
_cell.angle_beta   90.00
_cell.angle_gamma   90.00
#
_symmetry.space_group_name_H-M   'P 1'
#
loop_
_entity.id
_entity.type
_entity.pdbx_description
1 polymer ?
#
loop_
_entity_poly.entity_id
_entity_poly.type
_entity_poly.pdbx_seq_one_letter_code
_entity_poly.pdbx_strand_id
1 'polypeptide(L)'
;MSGLRDFFFNYEAKEGITNPTEYPYMIMSRHLLTVITCWPKKPKKGLNARAKLKARIWVTVQKAFHLNVCFITTLGMAMYIALHKKSMSFFELGHLYISLLMTVVIFTRITTLCLHPDYRAVATEFLTKIHLFYFKDDSEFSMQTHKQIHTISHLFTLYLTGQMIAGLSLFNLTPMYNNFSAGKYKKGGLKNSTFEHSLYFAYPFNASSDVGGYIVSNILHWIISYLCSTWFCTLDLFLSIMVFHVWGH
;
A
#
# COMPACT_ATOMS: atom_id res chain seq x y z
N MET A 1 -19.75 16.86 -0.42
CA MET A 1 -18.30 17.07 -0.65
C MET A 1 -18.15 18.04 -1.82
N SER A 2 -17.59 19.21 -1.59
CA SER A 2 -17.30 20.24 -2.61
C SER A 2 -15.95 19.96 -3.27
N GLY A 3 -15.90 19.05 -4.26
CA GLY A 3 -14.74 18.88 -5.15
C GLY A 3 -13.43 18.29 -4.55
N LEU A 4 -12.49 17.95 -5.44
CA LEU A 4 -11.16 17.40 -5.10
C LEU A 4 -10.27 18.43 -4.40
N ARG A 5 -10.37 19.71 -4.79
CA ARG A 5 -9.58 20.80 -4.19
C ARG A 5 -9.82 20.90 -2.69
N ASP A 6 -11.07 20.86 -2.25
CA ASP A 6 -11.39 20.97 -0.83
C ASP A 6 -11.03 19.68 -0.07
N PHE A 7 -10.88 18.55 -0.75
CA PHE A 7 -10.39 17.32 -0.13
C PHE A 7 -8.90 17.41 0.20
N PHE A 8 -8.10 17.97 -0.72
CA PHE A 8 -6.66 18.10 -0.54
C PHE A 8 -6.27 19.31 0.32
N PHE A 9 -6.92 20.46 0.12
CA PHE A 9 -6.45 21.74 0.66
C PHE A 9 -7.31 22.32 1.79
N ASN A 10 -8.40 21.65 2.20
CA ASN A 10 -9.15 22.08 3.38
C ASN A 10 -8.59 21.39 4.63
N TYR A 11 -7.70 22.12 5.32
CA TYR A 11 -6.96 21.63 6.49
C TYR A 11 -7.77 21.72 7.79
N GLU A 12 -8.84 22.53 7.80
CA GLU A 12 -9.62 22.77 9.00
C GLU A 12 -10.57 21.62 9.30
N ALA A 13 -10.69 21.29 10.59
CA ALA A 13 -11.68 20.33 11.05
C ALA A 13 -13.08 20.89 10.76
N LYS A 14 -13.78 20.32 9.77
CA LYS A 14 -15.12 20.79 9.37
C LYS A 14 -16.11 20.69 10.53
N GLU A 15 -16.84 21.77 10.75
CA GLU A 15 -18.00 21.80 11.63
C GLU A 15 -19.06 20.80 11.10
N GLY A 16 -19.64 20.00 11.99
CA GLY A 16 -20.65 18.99 11.64
C GLY A 16 -20.13 17.56 11.37
N ILE A 17 -18.83 17.30 11.50
CA ILE A 17 -18.32 15.91 11.49
C ILE A 17 -18.74 15.19 12.77
N THR A 18 -19.38 14.04 12.62
CA THR A 18 -19.92 13.24 13.75
C THR A 18 -19.05 12.03 14.09
N ASN A 19 -18.08 11.70 13.23
CA ASN A 19 -17.23 10.52 13.39
C ASN A 19 -15.80 10.79 12.90
N PRO A 20 -14.75 10.33 13.62
CA PRO A 20 -13.37 10.52 13.20
C PRO A 20 -13.06 9.93 11.81
N THR A 21 -13.78 8.89 11.38
CA THR A 21 -13.56 8.24 10.07
C THR A 21 -14.09 9.05 8.87
N GLU A 22 -14.72 10.20 9.11
CA GLU A 22 -15.18 11.13 8.08
C GLU A 22 -14.12 12.17 7.69
N TYR A 23 -13.04 12.28 8.46
CA TYR A 23 -11.93 13.17 8.12
C TYR A 23 -11.23 12.71 6.82
N PRO A 24 -10.80 13.62 5.93
CA PRO A 24 -10.19 13.28 4.65
C PRO A 24 -9.02 12.29 4.76
N TYR A 25 -8.08 12.55 5.66
CA TYR A 25 -6.92 11.68 5.89
C TYR A 25 -7.31 10.29 6.42
N MET A 26 -8.39 10.20 7.20
CA MET A 26 -8.94 8.93 7.67
C MET A 26 -9.68 8.17 6.56
N ILE A 27 -10.34 8.88 5.63
CA ILE A 27 -10.94 8.28 4.44
C ILE A 27 -9.86 7.66 3.54
N MET A 28 -8.75 8.39 3.31
CA MET A 28 -7.59 7.87 2.56
C MET A 28 -7.00 6.64 3.25
N SER A 29 -6.68 6.76 4.54
CA SER A 29 -6.13 5.66 5.34
C SER A 29 -7.05 4.44 5.33
N ARG A 30 -8.37 4.65 5.44
CA ARG A 30 -9.38 3.58 5.34
C ARG A 30 -9.33 2.87 4.00
N HIS A 31 -9.26 3.61 2.90
CA HIS A 31 -9.20 3.02 1.56
C HIS A 31 -7.95 2.15 1.42
N LEU A 32 -6.78 2.70 1.74
CA LEU A 32 -5.49 2.01 1.63
C LEU A 32 -5.42 0.78 2.56
N LEU A 33 -5.83 0.90 3.83
CA LEU A 33 -5.88 -0.22 4.77
C LEU A 33 -6.90 -1.29 4.39
N THR A 34 -7.95 -0.92 3.64
CA THR A 34 -8.93 -1.89 3.13
C THR A 34 -8.35 -2.74 2.00
N VAL A 35 -7.54 -2.16 1.11
CA VAL A 35 -6.82 -2.89 0.05
C VAL A 35 -6.00 -4.03 0.65
N ILE A 36 -5.32 -3.77 1.77
CA ILE A 36 -4.48 -4.76 2.47
C ILE A 36 -5.22 -5.53 3.57
N THR A 37 -6.55 -5.44 3.64
CA THR A 37 -7.40 -6.20 4.60
C THR A 37 -7.11 -5.92 6.09
N CYS A 38 -6.49 -4.77 6.38
CA CYS A 38 -6.05 -4.37 7.71
C CYS A 38 -7.00 -3.35 8.38
N TRP A 39 -7.93 -2.72 7.63
CA TRP A 39 -8.90 -1.79 8.23
C TRP A 39 -9.85 -2.49 9.23
N PRO A 40 -10.06 -1.93 10.44
CA PRO A 40 -11.00 -2.48 11.42
C PRO A 40 -12.45 -2.30 10.94
N LYS A 41 -13.05 -3.39 10.45
CA LYS A 41 -14.47 -3.42 10.08
C LYS A 41 -15.30 -3.67 11.34
N LYS A 42 -16.18 -2.72 11.70
CA LYS A 42 -17.15 -2.94 12.78
C LYS A 42 -17.99 -4.20 12.48
N PRO A 43 -18.18 -5.12 13.44
CA PRO A 43 -19.16 -6.17 13.28
C PRO A 43 -20.54 -5.52 13.16
N LYS A 44 -21.15 -5.59 11.97
CA LYS A 44 -22.48 -5.02 11.74
C LYS A 44 -23.48 -5.74 12.63
N LYS A 45 -23.93 -5.08 13.71
CA LYS A 45 -25.03 -5.55 14.57
C LYS A 45 -26.29 -5.68 13.70
N GLY A 46 -27.07 -6.74 13.90
CA GLY A 46 -28.29 -7.02 13.12
C GLY A 46 -28.12 -7.83 11.82
N LEU A 47 -26.89 -8.17 11.40
CA LEU A 47 -26.71 -9.10 10.27
C LEU A 47 -27.13 -10.53 10.63
N ASN A 48 -27.84 -11.19 9.72
CA ASN A 48 -28.12 -12.63 9.81
C ASN A 48 -26.81 -13.46 9.84
N ALA A 49 -26.87 -14.67 10.41
CA ALA A 49 -25.71 -15.55 10.57
C ALA A 49 -24.99 -15.83 9.22
N ARG A 50 -25.77 -15.97 8.14
CA ARG A 50 -25.26 -16.21 6.79
C ARG A 50 -24.40 -15.05 6.26
N ALA A 51 -24.81 -13.80 6.47
CA ALA A 51 -24.03 -12.64 6.04
C ALA A 51 -22.74 -12.47 6.85
N LYS A 52 -22.77 -12.76 8.16
CA LYS A 52 -21.57 -12.78 9.00
C LYS A 52 -20.57 -13.85 8.52
N LEU A 53 -21.05 -15.04 8.17
CA LEU A 53 -20.23 -16.11 7.61
C LEU A 53 -19.59 -15.70 6.27
N LYS A 54 -20.39 -15.17 5.33
CA LYS A 54 -19.89 -14.68 4.03
C LYS A 54 -18.78 -13.63 4.20
N ALA A 55 -18.97 -12.66 5.10
CA ALA A 55 -17.98 -11.63 5.37
C ALA A 55 -16.67 -12.21 5.95
N ARG A 56 -16.78 -13.21 6.84
CA ARG A 56 -15.61 -13.89 7.41
C ARG A 56 -14.85 -14.68 6.35
N ILE A 57 -15.56 -15.47 5.54
CA ILE A 57 -14.96 -16.24 4.43
C ILE A 57 -14.25 -15.29 3.45
N TRP A 58 -14.89 -14.20 3.06
CA TRP A 58 -14.30 -13.21 2.16
C TRP A 58 -12.98 -12.64 2.71
N VAL A 59 -12.95 -12.26 3.99
CA VAL A 59 -11.73 -11.76 4.64
C VAL A 59 -10.64 -12.83 4.69
N THR A 60 -10.99 -14.10 4.95
CA THR A 60 -10.04 -15.21 4.93
C THR A 60 -9.47 -15.44 3.54
N VAL A 61 -10.31 -15.41 2.51
CA VAL A 61 -9.88 -15.53 1.11
C VAL A 61 -8.94 -14.39 0.72
N GLN A 62 -9.26 -13.15 1.09
CA GLN A 62 -8.37 -12.00 0.86
C GLN A 62 -7.02 -12.17 1.56
N LYS A 63 -7.02 -12.57 2.83
CA LYS A 63 -5.78 -12.84 3.59
C LYS A 63 -4.93 -13.93 2.94
N ALA A 64 -5.57 -15.03 2.51
CA ALA A 64 -4.89 -16.12 1.82
C ALA A 64 -4.32 -15.66 0.48
N PHE A 65 -5.09 -14.91 -0.31
CA PHE A 65 -4.60 -14.33 -1.57
C PHE A 65 -3.37 -13.46 -1.35
N HIS A 66 -3.41 -12.54 -0.39
CA HIS A 66 -2.30 -11.65 -0.03
C HIS A 66 -1.04 -12.42 0.37
N LEU A 67 -1.19 -13.44 1.21
CA LEU A 67 -0.08 -14.30 1.64
C LEU A 67 0.52 -15.10 0.46
N ASN A 68 -0.33 -15.68 -0.39
CA ASN A 68 0.11 -16.44 -1.57
C ASN A 68 0.85 -15.54 -2.58
N VAL A 69 0.32 -14.34 -2.86
CA VAL A 69 0.98 -13.38 -3.76
C VAL A 69 2.37 -13.02 -3.22
N CYS A 70 2.48 -12.71 -1.92
CA CYS A 70 3.75 -12.41 -1.29
C CYS A 70 4.72 -13.59 -1.40
N PHE A 71 4.26 -14.81 -1.06
CA PHE A 71 5.09 -16.02 -1.10
C PHE A 71 5.60 -16.34 -2.51
N ILE A 72 4.71 -16.35 -3.52
CA ILE A 72 5.07 -16.60 -4.92
C ILE A 72 6.07 -15.54 -5.42
N THR A 73 5.84 -14.28 -5.06
CA THR A 73 6.71 -13.15 -5.45
C THR A 73 8.11 -13.29 -4.83
N THR A 74 8.20 -13.60 -3.54
CA THR A 74 9.48 -13.81 -2.85
C THR A 74 10.23 -15.00 -3.43
N LEU A 75 9.56 -16.14 -3.61
CA LEU A 75 10.19 -17.33 -4.20
C LEU A 75 10.62 -17.09 -5.65
N GLY A 76 9.76 -16.46 -6.46
CA GLY A 76 10.07 -16.17 -7.86
C GLY A 76 11.28 -15.27 -8.02
N MET A 77 11.41 -14.22 -7.20
CA MET A 77 12.62 -13.37 -7.19
C MET A 77 13.84 -14.12 -6.69
N ALA A 78 13.73 -14.88 -5.59
CA ALA A 78 14.86 -15.65 -5.05
C ALA A 78 15.38 -16.68 -6.06
N MET A 79 14.49 -17.40 -6.75
CA MET A 79 14.85 -18.33 -7.82
C MET A 79 15.52 -17.60 -8.98
N TYR A 80 14.98 -16.46 -9.41
CA TYR A 80 15.54 -15.69 -10.51
C TYR A 80 16.98 -15.22 -10.22
N ILE A 81 17.22 -14.69 -9.01
CA ILE A 81 18.56 -14.30 -8.55
C ILE A 81 19.48 -15.52 -8.50
N ALA A 82 19.02 -16.65 -7.94
CA ALA A 82 19.85 -17.86 -7.84
C ALA A 82 20.32 -18.37 -9.21
N LEU A 83 19.47 -18.28 -10.22
CA LEU A 83 19.76 -18.71 -11.59
C LEU A 83 20.68 -17.74 -12.36
N HIS A 84 20.56 -16.43 -12.12
CA HIS A 84 21.19 -15.41 -12.98
C HIS A 84 22.23 -14.52 -12.26
N LYS A 85 22.51 -14.73 -10.97
CA LYS A 85 23.45 -13.90 -10.19
C LYS A 85 24.84 -13.74 -10.81
N LYS A 86 25.28 -14.70 -11.64
CA LYS A 86 26.60 -14.67 -12.29
C LYS A 86 26.64 -13.81 -13.56
N SER A 87 25.49 -13.57 -14.19
CA SER A 87 25.38 -12.84 -15.46
C SER A 87 24.89 -11.40 -15.30
N MET A 88 24.49 -11.01 -14.08
CA MET A 88 23.95 -9.69 -13.78
C MET A 88 25.03 -8.71 -13.37
N SER A 89 24.82 -7.44 -13.73
CA SER A 89 25.61 -6.34 -13.21
C SER A 89 25.36 -6.15 -11.70
N PHE A 90 26.29 -5.45 -11.04
CA PHE A 90 26.15 -5.10 -9.62
C PHE A 90 24.88 -4.29 -9.34
N PHE A 91 24.51 -3.36 -10.23
CA PHE A 91 23.32 -2.52 -10.06
C PHE A 91 22.02 -3.33 -10.17
N GLU A 92 21.92 -4.25 -11.13
CA GLU A 92 20.76 -5.13 -11.29
C GLU A 92 20.61 -6.06 -10.08
N LEU A 93 21.72 -6.64 -9.63
CA LEU A 93 21.72 -7.53 -8.48
C LEU A 93 21.34 -6.78 -7.19
N GLY A 94 21.84 -5.55 -7.02
CA GLY A 94 21.49 -4.66 -5.90
C GLY A 94 19.99 -4.34 -5.88
N HIS A 95 19.43 -3.95 -7.03
CA HIS A 95 17.98 -3.69 -7.17
C HIS A 95 17.13 -4.92 -6.82
N LEU A 96 17.54 -6.10 -7.29
CA LEU A 96 16.85 -7.36 -6.99
C LEU A 96 16.94 -7.75 -5.52
N TYR A 97 18.10 -7.54 -4.86
CA TYR A 97 18.22 -7.79 -3.43
C TYR A 97 17.37 -6.84 -2.60
N ILE A 98 17.36 -5.54 -2.92
CA ILE A 98 16.50 -4.57 -2.22
C ILE A 98 15.03 -4.97 -2.39
N SER A 99 14.61 -5.30 -3.61
CA SER A 99 13.24 -5.76 -3.89
C SER A 99 12.89 -7.03 -3.11
N LEU A 100 13.80 -8.01 -3.06
CA LEU A 100 13.62 -9.23 -2.29
C LEU A 100 13.49 -8.94 -0.79
N LEU A 101 14.36 -8.11 -0.22
CA LEU A 101 14.31 -7.71 1.19
C LEU A 101 13.02 -6.97 1.53
N MET A 102 12.52 -6.11 0.63
CA MET A 102 11.20 -5.49 0.79
C MET A 102 10.07 -6.53 0.89
N THR A 103 10.12 -7.60 0.09
CA THR A 103 9.12 -8.68 0.20
C THR A 103 9.20 -9.42 1.54
N VAL A 104 10.40 -9.56 2.12
CA VAL A 104 10.56 -10.15 3.46
C VAL A 104 9.90 -9.26 4.53
N VAL A 105 10.08 -7.94 4.45
CA VAL A 105 9.39 -6.99 5.35
C VAL A 105 7.88 -7.05 5.19
N ILE A 106 7.38 -7.23 3.96
CA ILE A 106 5.95 -7.40 3.72
C ILE A 106 5.44 -8.70 4.31
N PHE A 107 6.20 -9.79 4.16
CA PHE A 107 5.84 -11.08 4.74
C PHE A 107 5.71 -11.00 6.26
N THR A 108 6.66 -10.33 6.94
CA THR A 108 6.55 -10.10 8.39
C THR A 108 5.32 -9.27 8.73
N ARG A 109 5.04 -8.18 8.01
CA ARG A 109 3.85 -7.34 8.24
C ARG A 109 2.52 -8.07 8.01
N ILE A 110 2.43 -8.90 6.96
CA ILE A 110 1.22 -9.70 6.71
C ILE A 110 0.98 -10.63 7.89
N THR A 111 2.02 -11.36 8.31
CA THR A 111 1.92 -12.38 9.36
C THR A 111 1.70 -11.79 10.76
N THR A 112 2.40 -10.72 11.12
CA THR A 112 2.32 -10.13 12.47
C THR A 112 1.21 -9.09 12.62
N LEU A 113 0.86 -8.34 11.57
CA LEU A 113 -0.12 -7.24 11.67
C LEU A 113 -1.46 -7.62 11.03
N CYS A 114 -1.49 -7.98 9.74
CA CYS A 114 -2.77 -8.20 9.06
C CYS A 114 -3.46 -9.52 9.42
N LEU A 115 -2.70 -10.57 9.76
CA LEU A 115 -3.27 -11.83 10.23
C LEU A 115 -3.70 -11.75 11.71
N HIS A 116 -2.98 -11.01 12.54
CA HIS A 116 -3.19 -10.97 13.99
C HIS A 116 -4.45 -10.18 14.39
N PRO A 117 -5.30 -10.71 15.28
CA PRO A 117 -6.50 -10.01 15.73
C PRO A 117 -6.19 -8.75 16.54
N ASP A 118 -5.11 -8.74 17.31
CA ASP A 118 -4.79 -7.64 18.23
C ASP A 118 -4.51 -6.33 17.52
N TYR A 119 -3.85 -6.37 16.35
CA TYR A 119 -3.65 -5.16 15.55
C TYR A 119 -4.98 -4.49 15.17
N ARG A 120 -6.01 -5.30 14.86
CA ARG A 120 -7.36 -4.80 14.59
C ARG A 120 -8.05 -4.30 15.85
N ALA A 121 -7.79 -4.89 17.01
CA ALA A 121 -8.31 -4.43 18.29
C ALA A 121 -7.74 -3.04 18.62
N VAL A 122 -6.41 -2.87 18.52
CA VAL A 122 -5.72 -1.57 18.68
C VAL A 122 -6.27 -0.54 17.70
N ALA A 123 -6.39 -0.89 16.42
CA ALA A 123 -6.97 0.01 15.42
C ALA A 123 -8.43 0.41 15.75
N THR A 124 -9.23 -0.52 16.30
CA THR A 124 -10.62 -0.24 16.69
C THR A 124 -10.67 0.68 17.90
N GLU A 125 -9.84 0.43 18.91
CA GLU A 125 -9.73 1.23 20.12
C GLU A 125 -9.26 2.65 19.80
N PHE A 126 -8.26 2.78 18.91
CA PHE A 126 -7.84 4.07 18.39
C PHE A 126 -9.03 4.86 17.82
N LEU A 127 -9.76 4.28 16.88
CA LEU A 127 -10.86 4.95 16.18
C LEU A 127 -12.09 5.25 17.04
N THR A 128 -12.25 4.58 18.17
CA THR A 128 -13.50 4.65 18.97
C THR A 128 -13.33 5.25 20.35
N LYS A 129 -12.09 5.31 20.86
CA LYS A 129 -11.81 5.83 22.19
C LYS A 129 -10.66 6.83 22.21
N ILE A 130 -9.52 6.48 21.61
CA ILE A 130 -8.29 7.29 21.76
C ILE A 130 -8.31 8.51 20.83
N HIS A 131 -9.01 8.46 19.70
CA HIS A 131 -8.94 9.56 18.74
C HIS A 131 -9.37 10.92 19.34
N LEU A 132 -8.53 11.95 19.23
CA LEU A 132 -8.72 13.30 19.83
C LEU A 132 -10.08 13.95 19.52
N PHE A 133 -10.70 13.57 18.40
CA PHE A 133 -12.10 13.90 18.07
C PHE A 133 -13.07 13.78 19.27
N TYR A 134 -12.90 12.79 20.16
CA TYR A 134 -13.80 12.58 21.30
C TYR A 134 -13.56 13.53 22.48
N PHE A 135 -12.46 14.28 22.47
CA PHE A 135 -12.01 15.17 23.55
C PHE A 135 -11.97 16.65 23.11
N LYS A 136 -12.33 16.92 21.86
CA LYS A 136 -12.23 18.24 21.24
C LYS A 136 -13.08 19.31 21.96
N ASP A 137 -14.17 18.89 22.62
CA ASP A 137 -15.15 19.78 23.25
C ASP A 137 -14.91 19.94 24.77
N ASP A 138 -13.84 19.35 25.32
CA ASP A 138 -13.55 19.41 26.76
C ASP A 138 -13.05 20.79 27.22
N SER A 139 -12.32 21.50 26.34
CA SER A 139 -11.84 22.86 26.58
C SER A 139 -11.45 23.55 25.27
N GLU A 140 -11.27 24.88 25.31
CA GLU A 140 -10.76 25.63 24.16
C GLU A 140 -9.36 25.14 23.74
N PHE A 141 -8.51 24.80 24.71
CA PHE A 141 -7.19 24.22 24.46
C PHE A 141 -7.29 22.86 23.78
N SER A 142 -8.23 22.00 24.21
CA SER A 142 -8.47 20.69 23.58
C SER A 142 -8.89 20.83 22.12
N MET A 143 -9.74 21.81 21.80
CA MET A 143 -10.14 22.10 20.42
C MET A 143 -8.94 22.58 19.58
N GLN A 144 -8.09 23.44 20.14
CA GLN A 144 -6.88 23.93 19.45
C GLN A 144 -5.92 22.78 19.14
N THR A 145 -5.65 21.92 20.11
CA THR A 145 -4.77 20.74 19.93
C THR A 145 -5.36 19.77 18.91
N HIS A 146 -6.66 19.48 18.98
CA HIS A 146 -7.35 18.65 17.98
C HIS A 146 -7.18 19.21 16.55
N LYS A 147 -7.34 20.52 16.36
CA LYS A 147 -7.14 21.18 15.04
C LYS A 147 -5.69 21.07 14.55
N GLN A 148 -4.71 21.24 15.44
CA GLN A 148 -3.29 21.10 15.10
C GLN A 148 -2.95 19.67 14.68
N ILE A 149 -3.30 18.68 15.49
CA ILE A 149 -3.03 17.27 15.20
C ILE A 149 -3.77 16.79 13.96
N HIS A 150 -5.00 17.27 13.73
CA HIS A 150 -5.75 17.02 12.50
C HIS A 150 -4.97 17.52 11.27
N THR A 151 -4.47 18.75 11.33
CA THR A 151 -3.70 19.36 10.24
C THR A 151 -2.42 18.59 9.96
N ILE A 152 -1.66 18.24 11.00
CA ILE A 152 -0.43 17.43 10.89
C ILE A 152 -0.74 16.07 10.26
N SER A 153 -1.76 15.37 10.75
CA SER A 153 -2.16 14.05 10.25
C SER A 153 -2.57 14.10 8.79
N HIS A 154 -3.28 15.16 8.38
CA HIS A 154 -3.69 15.35 6.99
C HIS A 154 -2.50 15.63 6.06
N LEU A 155 -1.64 16.58 6.42
CA LEU A 155 -0.45 16.91 5.64
C LEU A 155 0.49 15.70 5.52
N PHE A 156 0.72 14.98 6.62
CA PHE A 156 1.55 13.79 6.62
C PHE A 156 0.97 12.67 5.75
N THR A 157 -0.36 12.48 5.79
CA THR A 157 -1.05 11.51 4.93
C THR A 157 -0.88 11.84 3.45
N LEU A 158 -1.06 13.10 3.08
CA LEU A 158 -0.86 13.55 1.70
C LEU A 158 0.58 13.38 1.25
N TYR A 159 1.53 13.78 2.09
CA TYR A 159 2.96 13.67 1.80
C TYR A 159 3.37 12.20 1.59
N LEU A 160 3.07 11.32 2.53
CA LEU A 160 3.48 9.92 2.45
C LEU A 160 2.77 9.17 1.31
N THR A 161 1.48 9.43 1.09
CA THR A 161 0.74 8.85 -0.03
C THR A 161 1.28 9.36 -1.37
N GLY A 162 1.63 10.65 -1.45
CA GLY A 162 2.27 11.26 -2.62
C GLY A 162 3.63 10.62 -2.93
N GLN A 163 4.47 10.43 -1.91
CA GLN A 163 5.74 9.72 -2.05
C GLN A 163 5.55 8.27 -2.50
N MET A 164 4.56 7.57 -1.95
CA MET A 164 4.23 6.20 -2.36
C MET A 164 3.84 6.13 -3.84
N ILE A 165 2.99 7.04 -4.31
CA ILE A 165 2.56 7.09 -5.72
C ILE A 165 3.73 7.46 -6.63
N ALA A 166 4.55 8.44 -6.25
CA ALA A 166 5.73 8.84 -7.01
C ALA A 166 6.74 7.68 -7.10
N GLY A 167 7.06 7.03 -5.98
CA GLY A 167 7.96 5.87 -5.94
C GLY A 167 7.45 4.70 -6.79
N LEU A 168 6.16 4.36 -6.68
CA LEU A 168 5.50 3.35 -7.51
C LEU A 168 5.60 3.68 -9.02
N SER A 169 5.35 4.95 -9.35
CA SER A 169 5.38 5.43 -10.73
C SER A 169 6.80 5.34 -11.29
N LEU A 170 7.80 5.86 -10.58
CA LEU A 170 9.20 5.79 -11.01
C LEU A 170 9.68 4.34 -11.16
N PHE A 171 9.36 3.47 -10.19
CA PHE A 171 9.77 2.07 -10.21
C PHE A 171 9.31 1.32 -11.48
N ASN A 172 8.10 1.59 -11.96
CA ASN A 172 7.56 0.92 -13.16
C ASN A 172 7.77 1.71 -14.46
N LEU A 173 7.68 3.04 -14.42
CA LEU A 173 7.80 3.87 -15.62
C LEU A 173 9.23 4.00 -16.11
N THR A 174 10.24 3.97 -15.22
CA THR A 174 11.65 4.05 -15.64
C THR A 174 12.04 2.94 -16.63
N PRO A 175 11.83 1.64 -16.35
CA PRO A 175 12.15 0.59 -17.33
C PRO A 175 11.28 0.69 -18.59
N MET A 176 10.02 1.11 -18.47
CA MET A 176 9.15 1.34 -19.63
C MET A 176 9.70 2.44 -20.55
N TYR A 177 10.16 3.55 -19.96
CA TYR A 177 10.75 4.67 -20.66
C TYR A 177 12.08 4.28 -21.30
N ASN A 178 12.95 3.56 -20.60
CA ASN A 178 14.21 3.06 -21.15
C ASN A 178 13.98 2.15 -22.37
N ASN A 179 13.01 1.24 -22.28
CA ASN A 179 12.64 0.39 -23.41
C ASN A 179 12.09 1.20 -24.59
N PHE A 180 11.34 2.28 -24.31
CA PHE A 180 10.79 3.16 -25.32
C PHE A 180 11.88 3.99 -26.01
N SER A 181 12.74 4.65 -25.24
CA SER A 181 13.82 5.49 -25.74
C SER A 181 14.87 4.68 -26.51
N ALA A 182 15.13 3.44 -26.08
CA ALA A 182 15.98 2.49 -26.81
C ALA A 182 15.32 1.90 -28.07
N GLY A 183 14.05 2.23 -28.36
CA GLY A 183 13.35 1.79 -29.56
C GLY A 183 12.95 0.31 -29.57
N LYS A 184 12.92 -0.37 -28.40
CA LYS A 184 12.72 -1.82 -28.29
C LYS A 184 11.31 -2.28 -28.73
N TYR A 185 10.32 -1.39 -28.77
CA TYR A 185 8.95 -1.69 -29.23
C TYR A 185 8.81 -1.72 -30.77
N LYS A 186 9.80 -1.25 -31.54
CA LYS A 186 9.75 -1.26 -33.00
C LYS A 186 10.04 -2.66 -33.54
N LYS A 187 9.50 -3.00 -34.73
CA LYS A 187 9.79 -4.28 -35.39
C LYS A 187 11.31 -4.42 -35.62
N GLY A 188 11.91 -5.44 -35.00
CA GLY A 188 13.36 -5.66 -35.04
C GLY A 188 14.18 -4.84 -34.04
N GLY A 189 13.55 -4.11 -33.11
CA GLY A 189 14.23 -3.32 -32.07
C GLY A 189 14.92 -4.14 -30.98
N LEU A 190 14.62 -5.44 -30.89
CA LEU A 190 15.18 -6.39 -29.92
C LEU A 190 16.34 -7.23 -30.49
N LYS A 191 16.94 -6.82 -31.62
CA LYS A 191 18.10 -7.56 -32.17
C LYS A 191 19.24 -7.53 -31.15
N ASN A 192 19.49 -8.68 -30.52
CA ASN A 192 20.48 -8.90 -29.45
C ASN A 192 20.21 -8.13 -28.14
N SER A 193 18.96 -7.74 -27.87
CA SER A 193 18.59 -7.08 -26.61
C SER A 193 17.27 -7.61 -26.05
N THR A 194 17.08 -7.44 -24.75
CA THR A 194 15.86 -7.81 -24.04
C THR A 194 15.17 -6.58 -23.47
N PHE A 195 13.87 -6.71 -23.19
CA PHE A 195 13.15 -5.71 -22.42
C PHE A 195 13.71 -5.62 -20.99
N GLU A 196 13.84 -4.38 -20.51
CA GLU A 196 14.07 -4.08 -19.10
C GLU A 196 12.77 -4.18 -18.34
N HIS A 197 12.79 -4.80 -17.17
CA HIS A 197 11.62 -4.96 -16.32
C HIS A 197 11.83 -4.26 -14.97
N SER A 198 10.74 -3.84 -14.32
CA SER A 198 10.80 -3.31 -12.95
C SER A 198 11.06 -4.41 -11.93
N LEU A 199 10.50 -5.60 -12.16
CA LEU A 199 10.76 -6.81 -11.42
C LEU A 199 11.17 -7.93 -12.37
N TYR A 200 12.06 -8.81 -11.94
CA TYR A 200 12.47 -9.94 -12.75
C TYR A 200 12.04 -11.26 -12.11
N PHE A 201 11.35 -12.08 -12.91
CA PHE A 201 10.85 -13.40 -12.53
C PHE A 201 11.11 -14.40 -13.65
N ALA A 202 11.20 -15.68 -13.30
CA ALA A 202 11.19 -16.78 -14.26
C ALA A 202 9.73 -17.07 -14.70
N TYR A 203 9.26 -16.36 -15.73
CA TYR A 203 7.91 -16.56 -16.28
C TYR A 203 7.82 -17.83 -17.13
N PRO A 204 6.65 -18.51 -17.18
CA PRO A 204 6.41 -19.65 -18.07
C PRO A 204 6.19 -19.22 -19.55
N PHE A 205 6.34 -17.93 -19.85
CA PHE A 205 6.21 -17.34 -21.18
C PHE A 205 7.37 -16.39 -21.44
N ASN A 206 7.62 -16.03 -22.70
CA ASN A 206 8.72 -15.15 -23.08
C ASN A 206 8.41 -13.69 -22.76
N ALA A 207 8.72 -13.25 -21.54
CA ALA A 207 8.54 -11.85 -21.12
C ALA A 207 9.66 -10.93 -21.64
N SER A 208 10.84 -11.49 -21.95
CA SER A 208 12.06 -10.72 -22.20
C SER A 208 12.27 -10.32 -23.66
N SER A 209 11.72 -11.09 -24.61
CA SER A 209 11.93 -10.86 -26.05
C SER A 209 10.64 -10.76 -26.87
N ASP A 210 9.48 -11.04 -26.27
CA ASP A 210 8.18 -10.83 -26.92
C ASP A 210 7.45 -9.62 -26.33
N VAL A 211 6.85 -8.80 -27.19
CA VAL A 211 6.14 -7.58 -26.79
C VAL A 211 4.87 -7.91 -26.01
N GLY A 212 4.16 -8.97 -26.43
CA GLY A 212 2.95 -9.43 -25.74
C GLY A 212 3.26 -9.93 -24.33
N GLY A 213 4.27 -10.79 -24.21
CA GLY A 213 4.79 -11.27 -22.93
C GLY A 213 5.27 -10.12 -22.03
N TYR A 214 5.95 -9.13 -22.59
CA TYR A 214 6.38 -7.94 -21.85
C TYR A 214 5.20 -7.13 -21.30
N ILE A 215 4.16 -6.86 -22.10
CA ILE A 215 2.98 -6.10 -21.64
C ILE A 215 2.27 -6.82 -20.50
N VAL A 216 2.08 -8.13 -20.62
CA VAL A 216 1.47 -8.96 -19.56
C VAL A 216 2.31 -8.90 -18.29
N SER A 217 3.63 -9.09 -18.41
CA SER A 217 4.55 -8.98 -17.27
C SER A 217 4.48 -7.60 -16.61
N ASN A 218 4.44 -6.53 -17.39
CA ASN A 218 4.43 -5.17 -16.87
C ASN A 218 3.13 -4.88 -16.10
N ILE A 219 1.96 -5.33 -16.59
CA ILE A 219 0.69 -5.22 -15.86
C ILE A 219 0.77 -5.94 -14.51
N LEU A 220 1.35 -7.14 -14.48
CA LEU A 220 1.56 -7.88 -13.23
C LEU A 220 2.50 -7.12 -12.28
N HIS A 221 3.57 -6.51 -12.80
CA HIS A 221 4.51 -5.72 -12.00
C HIS A 221 3.83 -4.50 -11.35
N TRP A 222 2.96 -3.79 -12.08
CA TRP A 222 2.16 -2.69 -11.52
C TRP A 222 1.28 -3.16 -10.36
N ILE A 223 0.62 -4.31 -10.50
CA ILE A 223 -0.24 -4.87 -9.43
C ILE A 223 0.61 -5.26 -8.22
N ILE A 224 1.71 -5.99 -8.43
CA ILE A 224 2.59 -6.46 -7.35
C ILE A 224 3.22 -5.28 -6.61
N SER A 225 3.76 -4.31 -7.36
CA SER A 225 4.40 -3.12 -6.79
C SER A 225 3.41 -2.21 -6.06
N TYR A 226 2.16 -2.09 -6.55
CA TYR A 226 1.10 -1.36 -5.84
C TYR A 226 0.74 -2.02 -4.51
N LEU A 227 0.56 -3.35 -4.50
CA LEU A 227 0.28 -4.07 -3.26
C LEU A 227 1.47 -3.96 -2.28
N CYS A 228 2.69 -4.14 -2.78
CA CYS A 228 3.95 -4.00 -2.06
C CYS A 228 4.06 -2.62 -1.37
N SER A 229 3.92 -1.55 -2.14
CA SER A 229 4.00 -0.17 -1.62
C SER A 229 2.87 0.12 -0.64
N THR A 230 1.66 -0.41 -0.86
CA THR A 230 0.54 -0.24 0.07
C THR A 230 0.83 -0.89 1.43
N TRP A 231 1.33 -2.13 1.48
CA TRP A 231 1.71 -2.77 2.75
C TRP A 231 2.85 -2.03 3.46
N PHE A 232 3.80 -1.52 2.68
CA PHE A 232 4.97 -0.83 3.22
C PHE A 232 4.61 0.56 3.77
N CYS A 233 3.92 1.39 3.00
CA CYS A 233 3.67 2.77 3.41
C CYS A 233 2.43 2.93 4.31
N THR A 234 1.37 2.14 4.09
CA THR A 234 0.07 2.42 4.74
C THR A 234 0.03 2.02 6.22
N LEU A 235 0.69 0.91 6.58
CA LEU A 235 0.74 0.49 7.99
C LEU A 235 1.52 1.50 8.83
N ASP A 236 2.63 2.00 8.28
CA ASP A 236 3.46 3.03 8.92
C ASP A 236 2.70 4.36 8.99
N LEU A 237 2.00 4.75 7.92
CA LEU A 237 1.12 5.91 7.92
C LEU A 237 0.11 5.86 9.07
N PHE A 238 -0.58 4.73 9.19
CA PHE A 238 -1.64 4.59 10.18
C PHE A 238 -1.08 4.59 11.61
N LEU A 239 0.08 3.97 11.81
CA LEU A 239 0.80 4.04 13.08
C LEU A 239 1.22 5.48 13.41
N SER A 240 1.77 6.23 12.45
CA SER A 240 2.13 7.63 12.66
C SER A 240 0.92 8.49 13.04
N ILE A 241 -0.23 8.28 12.40
CA ILE A 241 -1.49 8.95 12.78
C ILE A 241 -1.88 8.62 14.22
N MET A 242 -1.79 7.34 14.64
CA MET A 242 -2.06 6.99 16.04
C MET A 242 -1.11 7.72 17.00
N VAL A 243 0.18 7.76 16.67
CA VAL A 243 1.22 8.42 17.47
C VAL A 243 0.96 9.92 17.58
N PHE A 244 0.56 10.59 16.50
CA PHE A 244 0.23 12.03 16.56
C PHE A 244 -0.95 12.31 17.48
N HIS A 245 -1.98 11.46 17.48
CA HIS A 245 -3.12 11.62 18.36
C HIS A 245 -2.78 11.31 19.82
N VAL A 246 -1.92 10.32 20.07
CA VAL A 246 -1.39 10.04 21.43
C VAL A 246 -0.51 11.19 21.92
N TRP A 247 0.29 11.79 21.04
CA TRP A 247 1.12 12.96 21.38
C TRP A 247 0.29 14.22 21.67
N GLY A 248 -0.89 14.35 21.05
CA GLY A 248 -1.80 15.45 21.34
C GLY A 248 -2.67 15.27 22.58
N HIS A 249 -2.67 14.09 23.20
CA HIS A 249 -3.25 13.86 24.54
C HIS A 249 -2.26 14.28 25.62
#